data_AF-A0A4S2SCX7-F1
#
_entry.id   AF-A0A4S2SCX7-F1
#
_cell.length_a   1.000
_cell.length_b   1.000
_cell.length_c   1.000
_cell.angle_alpha   90.00
_cell.angle_beta   90.00
_cell.angle_gamma   90.00
#
_symmetry.space_group_name_H-M   'P 1'
#
loop_
_entity.id
_entity.type
_entity.pdbx_description
1 polymer ?
#
loop_
_entity_poly.entity_id
_entity_poly.type
_entity_poly.pdbx_seq_one_letter_code
_entity_poly.pdbx_strand_id
1 'polypeptide(L)'
;MVAGRTLGAYRADPNVAAWTEAALNWNNQPAALVPAATAVMPATDQYVSWTVTSQVKDLYTLGNNGFVVRDQDETGTGAWQQFNSRAVATNKPQLYVAWS
;
A
#
# COMPACT_ATOMS: atom_id res chain seq x y z
N MET A 1 -13.03 2.37 10.17
CA MET A 1 -12.73 1.35 9.15
C MET A 1 -14.01 0.66 8.73
N VAL A 2 -14.03 0.03 7.55
CA VAL A 2 -15.14 -0.82 7.11
C VAL A 2 -14.61 -2.23 6.85
N ALA A 3 -15.15 -3.23 7.54
CA ALA A 3 -14.75 -4.63 7.40
C ALA A 3 -15.13 -5.20 6.02
N GLY A 4 -14.45 -6.25 5.58
CA GLY A 4 -14.81 -7.01 4.37
C GLY A 4 -14.40 -6.36 3.04
N ARG A 5 -13.86 -5.13 3.08
CA ARG A 5 -13.32 -4.44 1.90
C ARG A 5 -12.02 -5.11 1.46
N THR A 6 -11.81 -5.26 0.16
CA THR A 6 -10.55 -5.83 -0.36
C THR A 6 -9.64 -4.70 -0.77
N LEU A 7 -8.45 -4.61 -0.17
CA LEU A 7 -7.43 -3.63 -0.53
C LEU A 7 -6.29 -4.31 -1.27
N GLY A 8 -5.78 -3.63 -2.31
CA GLY A 8 -4.58 -4.02 -3.03
C GLY A 8 -3.35 -3.25 -2.57
N ALA A 9 -2.24 -3.96 -2.38
CA ALA A 9 -0.90 -3.41 -2.32
C ALA A 9 -0.25 -3.53 -3.72
N TYR A 10 -0.02 -2.37 -4.33
CA TYR A 10 0.54 -2.22 -5.68
C TYR A 10 1.96 -1.69 -5.59
N ARG A 11 2.79 -2.02 -6.57
CA ARG A 11 4.07 -1.34 -6.73
C ARG A 11 3.81 0.09 -7.23
N ALA A 12 4.45 1.09 -6.64
CA ALA A 12 4.47 2.43 -7.20
C ALA A 12 5.35 2.44 -8.45
N ASP A 13 4.91 3.08 -9.54
CA ASP A 13 5.69 3.17 -10.77
C ASP A 13 7.08 3.77 -10.51
N PRO A 14 8.19 3.06 -10.79
CA PRO A 14 9.54 3.55 -10.55
C PRO A 14 9.98 4.59 -11.59
N ASN A 15 9.30 4.70 -12.74
CA ASN A 15 9.74 5.55 -13.86
C ASN A 15 9.23 7.00 -13.78
N VAL A 16 8.39 7.30 -12.80
CA VAL A 16 7.98 8.68 -12.49
C VAL A 16 8.86 9.26 -11.40
N ALA A 17 8.92 10.60 -11.34
CA ALA A 17 9.70 11.31 -10.33
C ALA A 17 9.41 10.74 -8.92
N ALA A 18 10.48 10.42 -8.18
CA ALA A 18 10.35 9.93 -6.82
C ALA A 18 9.49 10.89 -6.00
N TRP A 19 8.41 10.37 -5.43
CA TRP A 19 7.50 11.18 -4.63
C TRP A 19 8.15 11.48 -3.28
N THR A 20 7.88 12.67 -2.74
CA THR A 20 8.21 12.99 -1.36
C THR A 20 6.91 13.10 -0.57
N GLU A 21 6.94 12.67 0.69
CA GLU A 21 5.77 12.75 1.58
C GLU A 21 5.22 14.18 1.68
N ALA A 22 6.08 15.19 1.63
CA ALA A 22 5.70 16.60 1.73
C ALA A 22 5.08 17.18 0.45
N ALA A 23 5.35 16.60 -0.73
CA ALA A 23 4.85 17.11 -2.00
C ALA A 23 3.62 16.35 -2.52
N LEU A 24 3.22 15.26 -1.87
CA LEU A 24 2.14 14.40 -2.30
C LEU A 24 0.77 15.09 -2.16
N ASN A 25 -0.01 15.05 -3.21
CA ASN A 25 -1.41 15.47 -3.29
C ASN A 25 -2.19 14.50 -4.19
N TRP A 26 -3.50 14.72 -4.29
CA TRP A 26 -4.39 13.85 -5.07
C TRP A 26 -3.97 13.71 -6.54
N ASN A 27 -3.49 14.78 -7.16
CA ASN A 27 -3.19 14.82 -8.60
C ASN A 27 -1.81 14.25 -8.95
N ASN A 28 -0.87 14.21 -8.00
CA ASN A 28 0.50 13.75 -8.23
C ASN A 28 0.82 12.45 -7.47
N GLN A 29 -0.19 11.73 -7.01
CA GLN A 29 0.01 10.42 -6.39
C GLN A 29 0.68 9.44 -7.37
N PRO A 30 1.57 8.56 -6.89
CA PRO A 30 2.20 7.54 -7.73
C PRO A 30 1.16 6.68 -8.46
N ALA A 31 1.48 6.34 -9.72
CA ALA A 31 0.71 5.34 -10.45
C ALA A 31 0.89 3.97 -9.78
N ALA A 32 -0.23 3.26 -9.60
CA ALA A 32 -0.26 1.93 -9.01
C ALA A 32 -0.14 0.88 -10.12
N LEU A 33 0.96 0.14 -10.13
CA LEU A 33 1.23 -0.89 -11.13
C LEU A 33 0.60 -2.23 -10.74
N VAL A 34 -0.04 -2.87 -11.71
CA VAL A 34 -0.57 -4.24 -11.60
C VAL A 34 0.54 -5.29 -11.77
N PRO A 35 0.44 -6.48 -11.14
CA PRO A 35 -0.66 -6.93 -10.29
C PRO A 35 -0.51 -6.49 -8.82
N ALA A 36 -1.66 -6.35 -8.13
CA ALA A 36 -1.70 -6.13 -6.69
C ALA A 36 -1.60 -7.44 -5.90
N ALA A 37 -0.99 -7.38 -4.72
CA ALA A 37 -1.30 -8.35 -3.67
C ALA A 37 -2.56 -7.89 -2.94
N THR A 38 -3.50 -8.77 -2.62
CA THR A 38 -4.78 -8.39 -1.98
C THR A 38 -4.87 -8.86 -0.54
N ALA A 39 -5.60 -8.10 0.28
CA ALA A 39 -5.98 -8.47 1.64
C ALA A 39 -7.37 -7.94 1.96
N VAL A 40 -8.11 -8.65 2.81
CA VAL A 40 -9.45 -8.24 3.26
C VAL A 40 -9.33 -7.48 4.57
N MET A 41 -10.04 -6.36 4.68
CA MET A 41 -10.04 -5.55 5.89
C MET A 41 -10.73 -6.27 7.04
N PRO A 42 -10.08 -6.30 8.22
CA PRO A 42 -10.67 -6.88 9.41
C PRO A 42 -11.80 -6.01 9.97
N ALA A 43 -12.56 -6.57 10.90
CA ALA A 43 -13.62 -5.84 11.62
C ALA A 43 -13.11 -4.99 12.79
N THR A 44 -11.86 -5.18 13.20
CA THR A 44 -11.22 -4.50 14.35
C THR A 44 -9.85 -3.98 13.97
N ASP A 45 -9.38 -2.95 14.67
CA ASP A 45 -8.03 -2.40 14.51
C ASP A 45 -6.96 -3.46 14.75
N GLN A 46 -6.18 -3.76 13.71
CA GLN A 46 -5.05 -4.68 13.76
C GLN A 46 -4.16 -4.48 12.53
N TYR A 47 -3.02 -5.15 12.53
CA TYR A 47 -2.18 -5.24 11.35
C TYR A 47 -2.90 -5.95 10.21
N VAL A 48 -2.88 -5.34 9.03
CA VAL A 48 -3.23 -5.98 7.77
C VAL A 48 -1.93 -6.35 7.05
N SER A 49 -1.88 -7.57 6.53
CA SER A 49 -0.68 -8.11 5.86
C SER A 49 -1.00 -8.52 4.43
N TRP A 50 -0.08 -8.16 3.53
CA TRP A 50 -0.11 -8.55 2.12
C TRP A 50 1.14 -9.38 1.82
N THR A 51 0.98 -10.47 1.07
CA THR A 51 2.13 -11.24 0.55
C THR A 51 2.64 -10.57 -0.73
N VAL A 52 3.70 -9.78 -0.60
CA VAL A 52 4.23 -8.91 -1.68
C VAL A 52 5.54 -9.43 -2.31
N THR A 53 5.78 -10.74 -2.28
CA THR A 53 7.08 -11.33 -2.67
C THR A 53 7.50 -10.98 -4.10
N SER A 54 6.57 -11.07 -5.07
CA SER A 54 6.88 -10.71 -6.46
C SER A 54 7.14 -9.21 -6.61
N GLN A 55 6.33 -8.38 -5.98
CA GLN A 55 6.51 -6.93 -6.01
C GLN A 55 7.84 -6.50 -5.39
N VAL A 56 8.28 -7.13 -4.29
CA VAL A 56 9.59 -6.84 -3.68
C VAL A 56 10.74 -7.24 -4.61
N LYS A 57 10.64 -8.36 -5.32
CA LYS A 57 11.63 -8.73 -6.35
C LYS A 57 11.68 -7.68 -7.47
N ASP A 58 10.52 -7.22 -7.93
CA ASP A 58 10.45 -6.19 -8.98
C ASP A 58 10.95 -4.83 -8.49
N LEU A 59 10.71 -4.46 -7.22
CA LEU A 59 11.29 -3.25 -6.62
C LEU A 59 12.82 -3.29 -6.61
N TYR A 60 13.40 -4.49 -6.44
CA TYR A 60 14.85 -4.68 -6.48
C TYR A 60 15.41 -4.60 -7.91
N THR A 61 14.71 -5.17 -8.91
CA THR A 61 15.23 -5.29 -10.28
C THR A 61 14.86 -4.12 -11.19
N LEU A 62 13.70 -3.52 -10.99
CA LEU A 62 13.11 -2.51 -11.88
C LEU A 62 13.08 -1.10 -11.24
N GLY A 63 13.64 -0.93 -10.05
CA GLY A 63 13.63 0.32 -9.29
C GLY A 63 12.52 0.39 -8.25
N ASN A 64 12.74 1.21 -7.22
CA ASN A 64 11.96 1.24 -5.99
C ASN A 64 11.38 2.62 -5.69
N ASN A 65 10.07 2.78 -5.89
CA ASN A 65 9.27 3.91 -5.40
C ASN A 65 8.27 3.49 -4.31
N GLY A 66 8.45 2.30 -3.72
CA GLY A 66 7.61 1.77 -2.66
C GLY A 66 6.28 1.17 -3.13
N PHE A 67 5.30 1.20 -2.23
CA PHE A 67 3.98 0.60 -2.42
C PHE A 67 2.87 1.66 -2.35
N VAL A 68 1.80 1.43 -3.10
CA VAL A 68 0.52 2.14 -2.99
C VAL A 68 -0.53 1.15 -2.50
N VAL A 69 -1.24 1.49 -1.42
CA VAL A 69 -2.39 0.70 -0.94
C VAL A 69 -3.68 1.40 -1.36
N ARG A 70 -4.57 0.68 -2.05
CA ARG A 70 -5.86 1.21 -2.52
C ARG A 70 -6.99 0.21 -2.30
N ASP A 71 -8.21 0.71 -2.13
CA ASP A 71 -9.40 -0.13 -2.18
C ASP A 71 -9.57 -0.67 -3.61
N GLN A 72 -9.95 -1.94 -3.75
CA GLN A 72 -10.28 -2.51 -5.06
C GLN A 72 -11.63 -2.01 -5.58
N ASP A 73 -12.47 -1.47 -4.69
CA ASP A 73 -13.76 -0.86 -5.03
C ASP A 73 -13.88 0.54 -4.42
N GLU A 74 -13.60 1.55 -5.24
CA GLU A 74 -13.71 2.97 -4.88
C GLU A 74 -15.04 3.60 -5.34
N THR A 75 -16.04 2.79 -5.71
CA THR A 75 -17.31 3.29 -6.28
C THR A 75 -18.37 3.66 -5.23
N GLY A 76 -18.17 3.29 -3.96
CA GLY A 76 -19.12 3.50 -2.86
C GLY A 76 -18.90 4.80 -2.05
N THR A 77 -19.97 5.31 -1.42
CA THR A 77 -19.90 6.45 -0.50
C THR A 77 -19.61 6.01 0.94
N GLY A 78 -18.82 6.81 1.68
CA GLY A 78 -18.71 6.70 3.14
C GLY A 78 -17.79 5.61 3.70
N ALA A 79 -16.96 4.97 2.88
CA ALA A 79 -16.03 3.96 3.36
C ALA A 79 -14.59 4.47 3.36
N TRP A 80 -14.05 4.65 4.55
CA TRP A 80 -12.67 5.06 4.76
C TRP A 80 -11.92 3.94 5.48
N GLN A 81 -10.79 3.56 4.93
CA GLN A 81 -9.78 2.78 5.66
C GLN A 81 -8.73 3.74 6.21
N GLN A 82 -8.32 3.50 7.44
CA GLN A 82 -7.28 4.28 8.10
C GLN A 82 -6.14 3.35 8.44
N PHE A 83 -4.93 3.82 8.16
CA PHE A 83 -3.69 3.15 8.52
C PHE A 83 -2.82 4.10 9.31
N ASN A 84 -2.09 3.54 10.26
CA ASN A 84 -1.05 4.28 10.95
C ASN A 84 0.04 4.73 9.97
N SER A 85 0.49 5.97 10.09
CA SER A 85 1.63 6.49 9.34
C SER A 85 2.96 6.01 9.94
N ARG A 86 4.08 6.32 9.28
CA ARG A 86 5.42 6.07 9.85
C ARG A 86 5.74 6.93 11.09
N ALA A 87 4.98 8.02 11.31
CA ALA A 87 5.24 9.01 12.35
C ALA A 87 4.58 8.67 13.69
N VAL A 88 3.64 7.71 13.74
CA VAL A 88 3.01 7.28 14.99
C VAL A 88 4.03 6.64 15.94
N ALA A 89 3.79 6.62 17.25
CA ALA A 89 4.73 6.02 18.21
C ALA A 89 4.83 4.48 18.11
N THR A 90 3.70 3.80 17.95
CA THR A 90 3.60 2.33 17.95
C THR A 90 2.77 1.84 16.76
N ASN A 91 2.89 0.55 16.42
CA ASN A 91 2.11 -0.08 15.35
C ASN A 91 2.33 0.57 13.96
N LYS A 92 3.58 0.92 13.66
CA LYS A 92 4.00 1.49 12.37
C LYS A 92 3.88 0.44 11.24
N PRO A 93 3.68 0.88 9.99
CA PRO A 93 3.85 0.02 8.82
C PRO A 93 5.26 -0.59 8.77
N GLN A 94 5.35 -1.85 8.35
CA GLN A 94 6.61 -2.59 8.25
C GLN A 94 6.60 -3.51 7.03
N LEU A 95 7.78 -3.73 6.45
CA LEU A 95 8.03 -4.75 5.44
C LEU A 95 8.88 -5.85 6.09
N TYR A 96 8.32 -7.05 6.19
CA TYR A 96 9.06 -8.23 6.65
C TYR A 96 9.59 -9.01 5.46
N VAL A 97 10.92 -9.22 5.42
CA VAL A 97 11.60 -10.00 4.40
C VAL A 97 12.35 -11.14 5.08
N ALA A 98 12.01 -12.37 4.74
CA ALA A 98 12.71 -13.57 5.16
C ALA A 98 13.28 -14.29 3.93
N TRP A 99 14.46 -14.87 4.09
CA TRP A 99 15.14 -15.66 3.07
C TRP A 99 15.60 -16.98 3.68
N SER A 100 15.62 -18.02 2.86
CA SER A 100 16.11 -19.37 3.18
C SER A 100 17.12 -19.78 2.13
#